data_AF-A0AAW5L1M5-F1
#
_entry.id   AF-A0AAW5L1M5-F1
#
_cell.length_a   1.000
_cell.length_b   1.000
_cell.length_c   1.000
_cell.angle_alpha   90.00
_cell.angle_beta   90.00
_cell.angle_gamma   90.00
#
_symmetry.space_group_name_H-M   'P 1'
#
loop_
_entity.id
_entity.type
_entity.pdbx_description
1 polymer ?
#
loop_
_entity_poly.entity_id
_entity_poly.type
_entity_poly.pdbx_seq_one_letter_code
_entity_poly.pdbx_strand_id
1 'polypeptide(L)'
;MTKRMQGTQVIVEGKPSHIRYLPQDDTYEFALEFYHSSWQTVYVNQIPVSIHAWVLLLPKQWEALMKQIEKSGDTLEHANELTIKGWRIKHISATKVIFVPSDIVYHAAQKI
;
A
#
# COMPACT_ATOMS: atom_id res chain seq x y z
N MET A 1 -9.61 28.64 0.75
CA MET A 1 -8.50 28.08 -0.05
C MET A 1 -7.46 27.53 0.89
N THR A 2 -7.55 26.25 1.24
CA THR A 2 -6.66 25.63 2.23
C THR A 2 -5.38 25.22 1.51
N LYS A 3 -4.29 25.96 1.77
CA LYS A 3 -2.93 25.54 1.41
C LYS A 3 -2.72 24.13 1.96
N ARG A 4 -2.69 23.11 1.08
CA ARG A 4 -2.19 21.78 1.45
C ARG A 4 -0.73 21.99 1.85
N MET A 5 -0.45 21.88 3.15
CA MET A 5 0.92 21.69 3.61
C MET A 5 1.51 20.54 2.80
N GLN A 6 2.70 20.75 2.22
CA GLN A 6 3.48 19.68 1.59
C GLN A 6 3.85 18.68 2.70
N GLY A 7 2.95 17.75 2.97
CA GLY A 7 3.18 16.62 3.86
C GLY A 7 4.00 15.56 3.14
N THR A 8 4.74 14.76 3.91
CA THR A 8 5.49 13.62 3.38
C THR A 8 4.56 12.70 2.58
N GLN A 9 4.84 12.55 1.28
CA GLN A 9 4.16 11.59 0.43
C GLN A 9 4.91 10.27 0.47
N VAL A 10 4.19 9.17 0.63
CA VAL A 10 4.73 7.82 0.43
C VAL A 10 4.04 7.19 -0.76
N ILE A 11 4.83 6.57 -1.62
CA ILE A 11 4.35 5.73 -2.71
C ILE A 11 5.00 4.36 -2.53
N VAL A 12 4.22 3.30 -2.66
CA VAL A 12 4.72 1.93 -2.72
C VAL A 12 4.25 1.33 -4.03
N GLU A 13 5.18 0.76 -4.78
CA GLU A 13 4.93 0.06 -6.03
C GLU A 13 5.41 -1.38 -5.88
N GLY A 14 4.63 -2.35 -6.36
CA GLY A 14 5.00 -3.76 -6.39
C GLY A 14 4.06 -4.69 -5.65
N LYS A 15 4.51 -5.93 -5.42
CA LYS A 15 3.70 -6.99 -4.78
C LYS A 15 3.77 -6.90 -3.25
N PRO A 16 2.65 -6.94 -2.52
CA PRO A 16 2.69 -7.07 -1.06
C PRO A 16 3.38 -8.38 -0.67
N SER A 17 4.37 -8.28 0.21
CA SER A 17 5.09 -9.44 0.74
C SER A 17 4.21 -10.26 1.69
N HIS A 18 3.41 -9.57 2.51
CA HIS A 18 2.47 -10.18 3.46
C HIS A 18 1.20 -9.34 3.60
N ILE A 19 0.10 -10.01 3.93
CA ILE A 19 -1.17 -9.39 4.28
C ILE A 19 -1.55 -9.89 5.66
N ARG A 20 -1.72 -8.96 6.62
CA ARG A 20 -2.13 -9.29 7.98
C ARG A 20 -3.54 -8.79 8.24
N TYR A 21 -4.38 -9.68 8.72
CA TYR A 21 -5.65 -9.30 9.34
C TYR A 21 -5.39 -8.69 10.72
N LEU A 22 -6.10 -7.62 11.06
CA LEU A 22 -5.95 -6.86 12.31
C LEU A 22 -7.23 -6.94 13.16
N PRO A 23 -7.55 -8.10 13.76
CA PRO A 23 -8.81 -8.30 14.50
C PRO A 23 -8.94 -7.45 15.78
N GLN A 24 -7.83 -6.88 16.25
CA GLN A 24 -7.77 -6.08 17.48
C GLN A 24 -7.74 -4.57 17.21
N ASP A 25 -7.83 -4.13 15.95
CA ASP A 25 -7.82 -2.71 15.59
C ASP A 25 -9.24 -2.28 15.15
N ASP A 26 -9.84 -1.36 15.89
CA ASP A 26 -11.21 -0.87 15.61
C ASP A 26 -11.29 0.02 14.35
N THR A 27 -10.15 0.42 13.78
CA THR A 27 -10.06 1.36 12.66
C THR A 27 -9.62 0.69 11.37
N TYR A 28 -8.61 -0.17 11.43
CA TYR A 28 -7.96 -0.79 10.27
C TYR A 28 -8.23 -2.28 10.25
N GLU A 29 -8.68 -2.80 9.10
CA GLU A 29 -9.01 -4.21 8.97
C GLU A 29 -7.79 -5.05 8.58
N PHE A 30 -6.95 -4.52 7.69
CA PHE A 30 -5.78 -5.21 7.16
C PHE A 30 -4.55 -4.31 7.12
N ALA A 31 -3.37 -4.91 7.26
CA ALA A 31 -2.09 -4.32 6.92
C ALA A 31 -1.45 -5.04 5.73
N LEU A 32 -1.04 -4.29 4.70
CA LEU A 32 -0.19 -4.80 3.63
C LEU A 32 1.27 -4.45 3.96
N GLU A 33 2.14 -5.46 3.98
CA GLU A 33 3.56 -5.28 4.20
C GLU A 33 4.35 -5.39 2.91
N PHE A 34 5.31 -4.49 2.74
CA PHE A 34 6.26 -4.48 1.65
C PHE A 34 7.65 -4.43 2.26
N TYR A 35 8.38 -5.54 2.19
CA TYR A 35 9.79 -5.59 2.63
C TYR A 35 10.75 -6.37 1.70
N HIS A 36 10.28 -6.87 0.55
CA HIS A 36 11.10 -7.57 -0.44
C HIS A 36 11.58 -6.66 -1.58
N SER A 37 12.77 -6.06 -1.47
CA SER A 37 13.27 -5.03 -2.41
C SER A 37 13.34 -5.44 -3.89
N SER A 38 13.39 -6.74 -4.22
CA SER A 38 13.36 -7.19 -5.62
C SER A 38 11.98 -7.11 -6.29
N TRP A 39 10.91 -6.99 -5.51
CA TRP A 39 9.53 -7.03 -6.02
C TRP A 39 8.77 -5.73 -5.80
N GLN A 40 9.43 -4.73 -5.24
CA GLN A 40 8.79 -3.51 -4.80
C GLN A 40 9.77 -2.34 -4.72
N THR A 41 9.24 -1.14 -4.85
CA THR A 41 9.97 0.11 -4.59
C THR A 41 9.14 1.01 -3.68
N VAL A 42 9.78 1.56 -2.65
CA VAL A 42 9.17 2.55 -1.76
C VAL A 42 9.76 3.91 -2.09
N TYR A 43 8.90 4.90 -2.29
CA TYR A 43 9.30 6.28 -2.50
C TYR A 43 8.80 7.14 -1.34
N VAL A 44 9.68 7.98 -0.80
CA VAL A 44 9.34 9.03 0.16
C VAL A 44 9.61 10.36 -0.52
N ASN A 45 8.57 11.17 -0.70
CA ASN A 45 8.64 12.43 -1.46
C ASN A 45 9.27 12.23 -2.85
N GLN A 46 8.85 11.16 -3.55
CA GLN A 46 9.35 10.77 -4.88
C GLN A 46 10.82 10.32 -4.92
N ILE A 47 11.49 10.20 -3.77
CA ILE A 47 12.84 9.67 -3.67
C ILE A 47 12.75 8.18 -3.33
N PRO A 48 13.32 7.28 -4.15
CA PRO A 48 13.34 5.86 -3.84
C PRO A 48 14.18 5.61 -2.58
N VAL A 49 13.64 4.81 -1.67
CA VAL A 49 14.26 4.47 -0.39
C VAL A 49 14.12 2.98 -0.12
N SER A 50 15.14 2.39 0.50
CA SER A 50 15.14 0.98 0.88
C SER A 50 14.66 0.81 2.33
N ILE A 51 13.35 0.94 2.54
CA ILE A 51 12.70 0.79 3.86
C ILE A 51 11.51 -0.17 3.77
N HIS A 52 11.11 -0.75 4.91
CA HIS A 52 9.89 -1.55 5.00
C HIS A 52 8.67 -0.63 5.01
N ALA A 53 7.68 -0.88 4.14
CA ALA A 53 6.43 -0.13 4.14
C ALA A 53 5.27 -0.97 4.65
N TRP A 54 4.47 -0.39 5.55
CA TRP A 54 3.26 -0.96 6.10
C TRP A 54 2.08 -0.06 5.73
N VAL A 55 1.12 -0.62 5.00
CA VAL A 55 -0.06 0.10 4.53
C VAL A 55 -1.26 -0.37 5.34
N LEU A 56 -1.85 0.53 6.13
CA LEU A 56 -3.02 0.22 6.95
C LEU A 56 -4.30 0.52 6.17
N LEU A 57 -5.11 -0.51 5.91
CA LEU A 57 -6.33 -0.42 5.12
C LEU A 57 -7.56 -0.28 6.01
N LEU A 58 -8.38 0.71 5.69
CA LEU A 58 -9.76 0.76 6.18
C LEU A 58 -10.61 -0.34 5.52
N PRO A 59 -11.69 -0.82 6.16
CA PRO A 59 -12.54 -1.86 5.59
C PRO A 59 -13.01 -1.58 4.16
N LYS A 60 -13.44 -0.34 3.89
CA LYS A 60 -13.87 0.09 2.55
C LYS A 60 -12.75 0.06 1.50
N GLN A 61 -11.51 0.32 1.92
CA GLN A 61 -10.35 0.29 1.02
C GLN A 61 -9.96 -1.15 0.69
N TRP A 62 -10.05 -2.05 1.69
CA TRP A 62 -9.88 -3.47 1.49
C TRP A 62 -10.93 -4.04 0.52
N GLU A 63 -12.21 -3.74 0.75
CA GLU A 63 -13.31 -4.16 -0.12
C GLU A 63 -13.11 -3.67 -1.57
N ALA A 64 -12.71 -2.40 -1.73
CA ALA A 64 -12.45 -1.82 -3.05
C ALA A 64 -11.25 -2.48 -3.76
N LEU A 65 -10.18 -2.80 -3.02
CA LEU A 65 -9.03 -3.52 -3.56
C LEU A 65 -9.43 -4.93 -4.03
N MET A 66 -10.18 -5.67 -3.21
CA MET A 66 -10.64 -7.02 -3.56
C MET A 66 -11.49 -7.01 -4.83
N LYS A 67 -12.38 -6.01 -5.00
CA LYS A 67 -13.16 -5.84 -6.24
C LYS A 67 -12.29 -5.57 -7.46
N GLN A 68 -11.21 -4.80 -7.33
CA GLN A 68 -10.27 -4.56 -8.43
C GLN A 68 -9.54 -5.86 -8.84
N ILE A 69 -9.07 -6.62 -7.85
CA ILE A 69 -8.41 -7.91 -8.06
C ILE A 69 -9.36 -8.90 -8.74
N GLU A 70 -10.57 -9.09 -8.19
CA GLU A 70 -11.58 -10.00 -8.76
C GLU A 70 -11.96 -9.62 -10.19
N LYS A 71 -12.16 -8.32 -10.46
CA LYS A 71 -12.49 -7.83 -11.81
C LYS A 71 -11.42 -8.17 -12.85
N SER A 72 -10.17 -8.32 -12.43
CA SER A 72 -9.07 -8.72 -13.32
C SER A 72 -8.96 -10.23 -13.55
N GLY A 73 -9.76 -11.03 -12.84
CA GLY A 73 -9.67 -12.49 -12.82
C GLY A 73 -8.45 -13.02 -12.05
N ASP A 74 -7.87 -12.18 -11.18
CA ASP A 74 -6.76 -12.54 -10.30
C ASP A 74 -7.28 -12.91 -8.89
N THR A 75 -6.39 -13.44 -8.06
CA THR A 75 -6.67 -13.76 -6.65
C THR A 75 -5.75 -12.97 -5.74
N LEU A 76 -6.10 -12.85 -4.47
CA LEU A 76 -5.26 -12.15 -3.50
C LEU A 76 -3.86 -12.77 -3.36
N GLU A 77 -3.76 -14.10 -3.44
CA GLU A 77 -2.50 -14.85 -3.37
C GLU A 77 -1.57 -14.56 -4.56
N HIS A 78 -2.18 -14.34 -5.72
CA HIS A 78 -1.51 -14.02 -6.97
C HIS A 78 -1.49 -12.53 -7.28
N ALA A 79 -2.04 -11.69 -6.38
CA ALA A 79 -2.20 -10.26 -6.59
C ALA A 79 -0.90 -9.69 -7.15
N ASN A 80 -1.00 -9.28 -8.40
CA ASN A 80 0.06 -8.63 -9.15
C ASN A 80 0.42 -7.27 -8.54
N GLU A 81 1.10 -6.41 -9.29
CA GLU A 81 1.64 -5.16 -8.78
C GLU A 81 0.56 -4.20 -8.29
N LEU A 82 0.79 -3.60 -7.13
CA LEU A 82 -0.02 -2.49 -6.60
C LEU A 82 0.76 -1.20 -6.73
N THR A 83 0.07 -0.09 -7.01
CA THR A 83 0.57 1.25 -6.71
C THR A 83 -0.28 1.85 -5.60
N ILE A 84 0.36 2.14 -4.48
CA ILE A 84 -0.30 2.65 -3.28
C ILE A 84 0.29 4.01 -2.95
N LYS A 85 -0.55 5.03 -2.83
CA LYS A 85 -0.14 6.39 -2.48
C LYS A 85 -0.74 6.79 -1.14
N GLY A 86 0.02 7.45 -0.29
CA GLY A 86 -0.48 7.94 0.99
C GLY A 86 0.21 9.22 1.45
N TRP A 87 -0.60 10.10 2.04
CA TRP A 87 -0.14 11.34 2.69
C TRP A 87 -0.25 11.27 4.22
N ARG A 88 -1.04 10.32 4.73
CA ARG A 88 -1.30 10.16 6.17
C ARG A 88 -0.29 9.19 6.76
N ILE A 89 0.89 9.70 7.09
CA ILE A 89 1.97 8.93 7.72
C ILE A 89 1.64 8.76 9.21
N LYS A 90 1.63 7.51 9.68
CA LYS A 90 1.45 7.15 11.09
C LYS A 90 2.79 7.06 11.81
N HIS A 91 3.80 6.59 11.10
CA HIS A 91 5.15 6.45 11.62
C HIS A 91 6.15 6.45 10.45
N ILE A 92 7.31 7.07 10.65
CA ILE A 92 8.44 6.99 9.73
C ILE A 92 9.76 6.96 10.50
N SER A 93 10.67 6.09 10.08
CA SER A 93 12.01 5.94 10.60
C SER A 93 12.99 5.60 9.47
N ALA A 94 14.26 5.42 9.81
CA ALA A 94 15.29 5.01 8.85
C ALA A 94 15.03 3.62 8.23
N THR A 95 14.20 2.78 8.85
CA THR A 95 13.99 1.39 8.43
C THR A 95 12.55 1.05 8.10
N LYS A 96 11.58 1.87 8.53
CA LYS A 96 10.16 1.56 8.36
C LYS A 96 9.31 2.81 8.13
N VAL A 97 8.28 2.67 7.31
CA VAL A 97 7.18 3.62 7.20
C VAL A 97 5.84 2.90 7.39
N ILE A 98 4.96 3.49 8.19
CA ILE A 98 3.57 3.05 8.36
C ILE A 98 2.67 4.20 7.91
N PHE A 99 1.74 3.93 7.01
CA PHE A 99 0.83 4.95 6.52
C PHE A 99 -0.54 4.41 6.16
N VAL A 100 -1.52 5.31 6.11
CA VAL A 100 -2.87 5.02 5.60
C VAL A 100 -2.92 5.49 4.15
N PRO A 101 -3.31 4.64 3.20
CA PRO A 101 -3.32 5.03 1.80
C PRO A 101 -4.45 6.02 1.53
N SER A 102 -4.19 6.95 0.63
CA SER A 102 -5.19 7.80 -0.01
C SER A 102 -5.69 7.21 -1.33
N ASP A 103 -4.87 6.39 -1.99
CA ASP A 103 -5.18 5.78 -3.29
C ASP A 103 -4.49 4.41 -3.41
N ILE A 104 -5.19 3.47 -4.03
CA ILE A 104 -4.76 2.08 -4.23
C ILE A 104 -5.19 1.67 -5.63
N VAL A 105 -4.21 1.42 -6.50
CA VAL A 105 -4.42 0.94 -7.86
C VAL A 105 -3.84 -0.45 -7.96
N TYR A 106 -4.64 -1.38 -8.47
CA TYR A 106 -4.19 -2.73 -8.80
C TYR A 106 -3.86 -2.82 -10.30
N HIS A 107 -2.70 -3.40 -10.61
CA HIS A 107 -2.23 -3.63 -11.98
C HIS A 107 -2.27 -5.12 -12.28
N ALA A 108 -3.20 -5.55 -13.12
CA ALA A 108 -3.26 -6.92 -13.60
C ALA A 108 -2.01 -7.24 -14.44
N ALA A 109 -1.41 -8.42 -14.26
CA ALA A 109 -0.43 -8.90 -15.22
C ALA A 109 -1.10 -8.97 -16.60
N GLN A 110 -0.48 -8.36 -17.61
CA GLN A 110 -0.90 -8.59 -18.99
C GLN A 110 -0.73 -10.08 -19.27
N LYS A 111 -1.82 -10.79 -19.56
CA LYS A 111 -1.76 -12.14 -20.10
C LYS A 111 -1.03 -12.02 -21.45
N ILE A 112 0.23 -12.46 -21.48
CA ILE A 112 1.01 -12.65 -22.72
C ILE A 112 0.49 -13.91 -23.40
#